data_AF-D2XCI7-F1
#
_entry.id   AF-D2XCI7-F1
#
_cell.length_a   1.000
_cell.length_b   1.000
_cell.length_c   1.000
_cell.angle_alpha   90.00
_cell.angle_beta   90.00
_cell.angle_gamma   90.00
#
_symmetry.space_group_name_H-M   'P 1'
#
loop_
_entity.id
_entity.type
_entity.pdbx_description
1 polymer ?
#
loop_
_entity_poly.entity_id
_entity_poly.type
_entity_poly.pdbx_seq_one_letter_code
_entity_poly.pdbx_strand_id
1 'polypeptide(L)'
;YNKILKHRNALLKSGNPDISHLSIWDKKIVEKGIFILNKRREVVLELNSFYRVNLDKLSGGKDGLELIYKPNVKDQDEFLEKLNRNLSRDLRLGYTSVGIHRDDLFIGTDQRDITEFGSQGQKRSTVIALKAA
;
A
#
# COMPACT_ATOMS: atom_id res chain seq x y z
N TYR A 1 6.68 5.37 11.25
CA TYR A 1 5.34 5.49 10.66
C TYR A 1 4.24 5.08 11.64
N ASN A 2 4.12 3.80 12.04
CA ASN A 2 3.00 3.34 12.88
C ASN A 2 2.83 4.11 14.21
N LYS A 3 3.92 4.52 14.88
CA LYS A 3 3.85 5.38 16.07
C LYS A 3 3.22 6.75 15.75
N ILE A 4 3.64 7.39 14.65
CA ILE A 4 3.11 8.67 14.15
C ILE A 4 1.61 8.53 13.84
N LEU A 5 1.23 7.47 13.12
CA LEU A 5 -0.16 7.15 12.80
C LEU A 5 -1.00 6.96 14.08
N LYS A 6 -0.47 6.27 15.10
CA LYS A 6 -1.15 6.12 16.39
C LYS A 6 -1.39 7.46 17.08
N HIS A 7 -0.39 8.35 17.11
CA HIS A 7 -0.55 9.69 17.68
C HIS A 7 -1.58 10.53 16.92
N ARG A 8 -1.54 10.53 15.58
CA ARG A 8 -2.55 11.20 14.75
C ARG A 8 -3.96 10.66 15.04
N ASN A 9 -4.12 9.34 15.08
CA ASN A 9 -5.42 8.71 15.36
C ASN A 9 -5.92 8.99 16.78
N ALA A 10 -5.02 9.15 17.76
CA ALA A 10 -5.41 9.56 19.11
C ALA A 10 -5.99 10.98 19.11
N LEU A 11 -5.39 11.91 18.35
CA LEU A 11 -5.94 13.26 18.17
C LEU A 11 -7.30 13.23 17.46
N LEU A 12 -7.44 12.45 16.38
CA LEU A 12 -8.73 12.33 15.69
C LEU A 12 -9.86 11.82 16.62
N LYS A 13 -9.55 10.90 17.53
CA LYS A 13 -10.51 10.37 18.51
C LYS A 13 -10.88 11.34 19.63
N SER A 14 -10.12 12.42 19.82
CA SER A 14 -10.39 13.42 20.87
C SER A 14 -11.64 14.27 20.59
N GLY A 15 -12.21 14.20 19.39
CA GLY A 15 -13.45 14.89 19.01
C GLY A 15 -13.26 16.36 18.65
N ASN A 16 -12.35 17.07 19.31
CA ASN A 16 -11.99 18.46 18.99
C ASN A 16 -10.46 18.66 18.99
N PRO A 17 -9.72 18.02 18.07
CA PRO A 17 -8.28 18.15 18.04
C PRO A 17 -7.86 19.58 17.66
N ASP A 18 -6.82 20.07 18.34
CA ASP A 18 -6.12 21.26 17.89
C ASP A 18 -5.55 21.02 16.49
N ILE A 19 -6.03 21.80 15.52
CA ILE A 19 -5.64 21.72 14.11
C ILE A 19 -4.14 21.96 13.95
N SER A 20 -3.56 22.85 14.76
CA SER A 20 -2.13 23.14 14.72
C SER A 20 -1.32 21.89 15.11
N HIS A 21 -1.75 21.17 16.16
CA HIS A 21 -1.15 19.91 16.57
C HIS A 21 -1.32 18.83 15.49
N LEU A 22 -2.49 18.74 14.88
CA LEU A 22 -2.74 17.76 13.82
C LEU A 22 -1.82 18.00 12.61
N SER A 23 -1.60 19.26 12.22
CA SER A 23 -0.72 19.62 11.10
C SER A 23 0.75 19.19 11.31
N ILE A 24 1.22 19.19 12.57
CA ILE A 24 2.57 18.69 12.92
C ILE A 24 2.66 17.20 12.64
N TRP A 25 1.61 16.43 12.98
CA TRP A 25 1.57 15.00 12.70
C TRP A 25 1.35 14.70 11.22
N ASP A 26 0.60 15.53 10.50
CA ASP A 26 0.43 15.43 9.05
C ASP A 26 1.77 15.58 8.32
N LYS A 27 2.60 16.58 8.68
CA LYS A 27 3.95 16.71 8.11
C LYS A 27 4.82 15.47 8.38
N LYS A 28 4.84 15.00 9.64
CA LYS A 28 5.63 13.82 10.04
C LYS A 28 5.17 12.52 9.37
N ILE A 29 3.86 12.32 9.21
CA ILE A 29 3.31 11.10 8.61
C ILE A 29 3.57 11.07 7.10
N VAL A 30 3.49 12.24 6.45
CA VAL A 30 3.82 12.41 5.03
C VAL A 30 5.29 12.13 4.80
N GLU A 31 6.20 12.83 5.50
CA GLU A 31 7.65 12.67 5.36
C GLU A 31 8.07 11.20 5.51
N LYS A 32 7.67 10.55 6.62
CA LYS A 32 8.02 9.15 6.85
C LYS A 32 7.30 8.19 5.89
N GLY A 33 6.11 8.55 5.44
CA GLY A 33 5.32 7.76 4.52
C GLY A 33 5.92 7.73 3.11
N ILE A 34 6.38 8.87 2.59
CA ILE A 34 7.04 8.95 1.28
C ILE A 34 8.33 8.14 1.23
N PHE A 35 9.12 8.17 2.31
CA PHE A 35 10.29 7.31 2.41
C PHE A 35 9.91 5.82 2.27
N ILE A 36 8.85 5.37 2.94
CA ILE A 36 8.40 3.97 2.88
C ILE A 36 7.79 3.64 1.51
N LEU A 37 7.00 4.56 0.94
CA LEU A 37 6.41 4.43 -0.39
C LEU A 37 7.47 4.14 -1.45
N ASN A 38 8.55 4.94 -1.47
CA ASN A 38 9.64 4.77 -2.43
C ASN A 38 10.38 3.46 -2.20
N LYS A 39 10.68 3.10 -0.94
CA LYS A 39 11.31 1.82 -0.63
C LYS A 39 10.45 0.62 -1.03
N ARG A 40 9.13 0.72 -0.87
CA ARG A 40 8.18 -0.32 -1.32
C ARG A 40 8.16 -0.45 -2.84
N ARG A 41 8.18 0.66 -3.59
CA ARG A 41 8.29 0.62 -5.06
C ARG A 41 9.54 -0.11 -5.51
N GLU A 42 10.69 0.22 -4.93
CA GLU A 42 11.97 -0.46 -5.22
C GLU A 42 11.90 -1.96 -4.92
N VAL A 43 11.46 -2.32 -3.71
CA VAL A 43 11.42 -3.72 -3.26
C VAL A 43 10.43 -4.53 -4.08
N VAL A 44 9.25 -3.98 -4.42
CA VAL A 44 8.28 -4.72 -5.24
C VAL A 44 8.78 -4.89 -6.66
N LEU A 45 9.48 -3.89 -7.23
CA LEU A 45 10.09 -4.03 -8.56
C LEU A 45 11.13 -5.15 -8.58
N GLU A 46 12.01 -5.19 -7.58
CA GLU A 46 13.01 -6.25 -7.42
C GLU A 46 12.35 -7.62 -7.20
N LEU A 47 11.41 -7.70 -6.27
CA LEU A 47 10.68 -8.93 -5.94
C LEU A 47 9.87 -9.47 -7.14
N ASN A 48 9.28 -8.58 -7.95
CA ASN A 48 8.57 -8.97 -9.16
C ASN A 48 9.49 -9.68 -10.16
N SER A 49 10.77 -9.29 -10.25
CA SER A 49 11.72 -9.95 -11.14
C SER A 49 11.98 -11.40 -10.72
N PHE A 50 12.21 -11.66 -9.43
CA PHE A 50 12.40 -13.01 -8.89
C PHE A 50 11.12 -13.83 -8.95
N TYR A 51 9.98 -13.22 -8.61
CA TYR A 51 8.65 -13.81 -8.70
C TYR A 51 8.37 -14.35 -10.10
N ARG A 52 8.61 -13.54 -11.16
CA ARG A 52 8.36 -13.94 -12.54
C ARG A 52 9.23 -15.14 -12.96
N VAL A 53 10.52 -15.12 -12.62
CA VAL A 53 11.42 -16.26 -12.89
C VAL A 53 10.95 -17.54 -12.21
N ASN A 54 10.48 -17.46 -10.97
CA ASN A 54 9.98 -18.62 -10.23
C ASN A 54 8.63 -19.10 -10.77
N LEU A 55 7.74 -18.18 -11.13
CA LEU A 55 6.44 -18.50 -11.71
C LEU A 55 6.60 -19.18 -13.08
N ASP A 56 7.49 -18.70 -13.93
CA ASP A 56 7.73 -19.27 -15.25
C ASP A 56 8.19 -20.73 -15.14
N LYS A 57 9.04 -21.06 -14.16
CA LYS A 57 9.48 -22.44 -13.86
C LYS A 57 8.32 -23.35 -13.43
N LEU A 58 7.33 -22.81 -12.70
CA LEU A 58 6.21 -23.58 -12.16
C LEU A 58 5.03 -23.70 -13.13
N SER A 59 4.80 -22.68 -13.95
CA SER A 59 3.65 -22.57 -14.88
C SER A 59 4.00 -22.93 -16.33
N GLY A 60 5.28 -23.08 -16.65
CA GLY A 60 5.75 -23.22 -18.03
C GLY A 60 5.63 -21.93 -18.84
N GLY A 61 5.66 -20.77 -18.17
CA GLY A 61 5.72 -19.44 -18.79
C GLY A 61 4.41 -18.94 -19.40
N LYS A 62 3.25 -19.50 -19.03
CA LYS A 62 1.96 -19.24 -19.69
C LYS A 62 1.05 -18.25 -18.97
N ASP A 63 1.34 -17.95 -17.70
CA ASP A 63 0.41 -17.18 -16.87
C ASP A 63 0.59 -15.66 -17.02
N GLY A 64 1.81 -15.19 -17.33
CA GLY A 64 2.09 -13.77 -17.57
C GLY A 64 1.73 -12.84 -16.40
N LEU A 65 1.74 -13.36 -15.17
CA LEU A 65 1.34 -12.62 -13.97
C LEU A 65 2.49 -11.80 -13.42
N GLU A 66 2.13 -10.68 -12.80
CA GLU A 66 3.06 -9.75 -12.19
C GLU A 66 2.63 -9.39 -10.77
N LEU A 67 3.62 -9.06 -9.95
CA LEU A 67 3.44 -8.49 -8.63
C LEU A 67 3.31 -6.96 -8.75
N ILE A 68 2.12 -6.43 -8.46
CA ILE A 68 1.77 -5.03 -8.71
C ILE A 68 1.50 -4.31 -7.40
N TYR A 69 2.38 -3.36 -7.06
CA TYR A 69 2.16 -2.47 -5.91
C TYR A 69 1.12 -1.39 -6.26
N LYS A 70 0.07 -1.27 -5.45
CA LYS A 70 -0.95 -0.23 -5.56
C LYS A 70 -0.88 0.71 -4.35
N PRO A 71 -0.13 1.82 -4.46
CA PRO A 71 -0.05 2.76 -3.38
C PRO A 71 -1.35 3.57 -3.25
N ASN A 72 -1.75 3.88 -2.02
CA ASN A 72 -2.88 4.75 -1.73
C ASN A 72 -2.62 6.22 -2.09
N VAL A 73 -1.33 6.60 -2.15
CA VAL A 73 -0.82 7.95 -2.46
C VAL A 73 0.42 7.84 -3.34
N LYS A 74 0.60 8.72 -4.33
CA LYS A 74 1.67 8.62 -5.33
C LYS A 74 2.92 9.40 -4.93
N ASP A 75 2.76 10.54 -4.28
CA ASP A 75 3.81 11.47 -3.91
C ASP A 75 3.43 12.30 -2.68
N GLN A 76 4.33 13.21 -2.29
CA GLN A 76 4.19 14.03 -1.10
C GLN A 76 2.98 14.96 -1.17
N ASP A 77 2.76 15.59 -2.32
CA ASP A 77 1.75 16.62 -2.50
C ASP A 77 0.36 15.99 -2.51
N GLU A 78 0.19 14.89 -3.24
CA GLU A 78 -1.07 14.12 -3.25
C GLU A 78 -1.38 13.57 -1.85
N PHE A 79 -0.36 13.13 -1.10
CA PHE A 79 -0.58 12.62 0.25
C PHE A 79 -1.10 13.72 1.18
N LEU A 80 -0.47 14.90 1.17
CA LEU A 80 -0.91 16.02 1.98
C LEU A 80 -2.32 16.51 1.56
N GLU A 81 -2.57 16.62 0.25
CA GLU A 81 -3.88 16.99 -0.28
C GLU A 81 -4.97 16.02 0.17
N LYS A 82 -4.73 14.70 0.04
CA LYS A 82 -5.68 13.68 0.46
C LYS A 82 -5.92 13.69 1.97
N LEU A 83 -4.91 13.96 2.80
CA LEU A 83 -5.09 14.10 4.26
C LEU A 83 -6.01 15.28 4.59
N ASN A 84 -5.78 16.44 3.97
CA ASN A 84 -6.62 17.62 4.17
C ASN A 84 -8.06 17.39 3.69
N ARG A 85 -8.21 16.86 2.48
CA ARG A 85 -9.53 16.57 1.88
C ARG A 85 -10.34 15.57 2.69
N ASN A 86 -9.68 14.59 3.34
CA ASN A 86 -10.34 13.58 4.15
C ASN A 86 -10.45 13.94 5.64
N LEU A 87 -9.96 15.10 6.08
CA LEU A 87 -9.92 15.46 7.50
C LEU A 87 -11.29 15.33 8.18
N SER A 88 -12.33 15.92 7.61
CA SER A 88 -13.69 15.86 8.17
C SER A 88 -14.23 14.43 8.26
N ARG A 89 -13.83 13.54 7.32
CA ARG A 89 -14.19 12.12 7.34
C ARG A 89 -13.38 11.39 8.42
N ASP A 90 -12.08 11.62 8.49
CA ASP A 90 -11.17 11.03 9.47
C ASP A 90 -11.56 11.39 10.91
N LEU A 91 -12.03 12.63 11.15
CA LEU A 91 -12.56 13.08 12.44
C LEU A 91 -13.79 12.26 12.86
N ARG A 92 -14.74 12.02 11.94
CA ARG A 92 -15.92 11.18 12.22
C ARG A 92 -15.56 9.71 12.46
N LEU A 93 -14.54 9.21 11.76
CA LEU A 93 -14.11 7.82 11.85
C LEU A 93 -13.18 7.54 13.05
N GLY A 94 -12.49 8.56 13.57
CA GLY A 94 -11.49 8.41 14.63
C GLY A 94 -10.22 7.68 14.16
N TYR A 95 -9.96 7.64 12.86
CA TYR A 95 -8.73 7.08 12.30
C TYR A 95 -8.39 7.71 10.94
N THR A 96 -7.11 7.64 10.59
CA THR A 96 -6.58 8.11 9.31
C THR A 96 -7.00 7.16 8.19
N SER A 97 -7.71 7.67 7.18
CA SER A 97 -8.17 6.86 6.04
C SER A 97 -7.21 6.86 4.85
N VAL A 98 -6.15 7.68 4.87
CA VAL A 98 -5.22 7.90 3.76
C VAL A 98 -3.77 7.61 4.17
N GLY A 99 -3.01 6.99 3.28
CA GLY A 99 -1.55 6.85 3.36
C GLY A 99 -1.07 5.42 3.24
N ILE A 100 0.25 5.22 3.40
CA ILE A 100 0.91 3.93 3.08
C ILE A 100 0.39 2.72 3.89
N HIS A 101 -0.30 2.93 5.02
CA HIS A 101 -0.95 1.83 5.75
C HIS A 101 -2.22 1.30 5.04
N ARG A 102 -2.64 1.92 3.93
CA ARG A 102 -3.76 1.54 3.06
C ARG A 102 -3.30 1.10 1.68
N ASP A 103 -1.99 0.95 1.46
CA ASP A 103 -1.47 0.40 0.21
C ASP A 103 -1.84 -1.07 0.08
N ASP A 104 -1.84 -1.55 -1.16
CA ASP A 104 -2.11 -2.94 -1.50
C ASP A 104 -1.03 -3.52 -2.43
N LEU A 105 -0.99 -4.85 -2.51
CA LEU A 105 -0.09 -5.62 -3.35
C LEU A 105 -0.90 -6.71 -4.05
N PHE A 106 -1.09 -6.55 -5.36
CA PHE A 106 -1.88 -7.48 -6.15
C PHE A 106 -0.98 -8.40 -6.97
N ILE A 107 -1.53 -9.55 -7.32
CA ILE A 107 -0.91 -10.45 -8.27
C ILE A 107 -1.89 -10.65 -9.41
N GLY A 108 -1.48 -10.35 -10.62
CA GLY A 108 -2.40 -10.34 -11.74
C GLY A 108 -1.76 -9.87 -13.02
N THR A 109 -2.61 -9.57 -13.99
CA THR A 109 -2.23 -8.76 -15.14
C THR A 109 -2.81 -7.36 -14.94
N ASP A 110 -2.34 -6.36 -15.68
CA ASP A 110 -2.72 -4.95 -15.50
C ASP A 110 -4.24 -4.68 -15.34
N GLN A 111 -5.08 -5.58 -15.83
CA GLN A 111 -6.54 -5.44 -15.81
C GLN A 111 -7.28 -6.39 -14.87
N ARG A 112 -6.66 -7.41 -14.27
CA ARG A 112 -7.37 -8.41 -13.44
C ARG A 112 -6.48 -9.02 -12.36
N ASP A 113 -7.05 -9.20 -11.16
CA ASP A 113 -6.42 -9.89 -10.05
C ASP A 113 -6.62 -11.41 -10.13
N ILE A 114 -5.56 -12.19 -9.88
CA ILE A 114 -5.59 -13.66 -9.96
C ILE A 114 -6.62 -14.31 -9.03
N THR A 115 -7.00 -13.64 -7.93
CA THR A 115 -8.03 -14.12 -7.01
C THR A 115 -9.39 -14.26 -7.70
N GLU A 116 -9.69 -13.42 -8.69
CA GLU A 116 -10.96 -13.39 -9.40
C GLU A 116 -11.06 -14.41 -10.53
N PHE A 117 -9.97 -14.65 -11.28
CA PHE A 117 -10.01 -15.48 -12.50
C PHE A 117 -9.12 -16.73 -12.48
N GLY A 118 -8.13 -16.79 -11.58
CA GLY A 118 -7.15 -17.87 -11.58
C GLY A 118 -7.72 -19.21 -11.13
N SER A 119 -7.32 -20.29 -11.81
CA SER A 119 -7.57 -21.65 -11.32
C SER A 119 -6.88 -21.89 -9.97
N GLN A 120 -7.31 -22.90 -9.22
CA GLN A 120 -6.66 -23.25 -7.95
C GLN A 120 -5.18 -23.62 -8.12
N GLY A 121 -4.83 -24.24 -9.25
CA GLY A 121 -3.43 -24.53 -9.61
C GLY A 121 -2.61 -23.25 -9.78
N GLN A 122 -3.11 -22.29 -10.56
CA GLN A 122 -2.43 -21.00 -10.79
C GLN A 122 -2.28 -20.18 -9.50
N LYS A 123 -3.34 -20.14 -8.67
CA LYS A 123 -3.29 -19.50 -7.35
C LYS A 123 -2.21 -20.10 -6.47
N ARG A 124 -2.12 -21.44 -6.44
CA ARG A 124 -1.08 -22.15 -5.67
C ARG A 124 0.32 -21.87 -6.22
N SER A 125 0.53 -21.98 -7.53
CA SER A 125 1.82 -21.70 -8.17
C SER A 125 2.30 -20.28 -7.91
N THR A 126 1.38 -19.31 -7.96
CA THR A 126 1.66 -17.91 -7.64
C THR A 126 2.15 -17.72 -6.21
N VAL A 127 1.47 -18.32 -5.23
CA VAL A 127 1.89 -18.22 -3.83
C VAL A 127 3.25 -18.90 -3.61
N ILE A 128 3.51 -20.02 -4.27
CA ILE A 128 4.81 -20.71 -4.20
C ILE A 128 5.92 -19.85 -4.82
N ALA A 129 5.68 -19.30 -6.01
CA ALA A 129 6.63 -18.44 -6.71
C ALA A 129 7.01 -17.22 -5.87
N LEU A 130 6.04 -16.58 -5.22
CA LEU A 130 6.26 -15.44 -4.33
C LEU A 130 7.04 -15.82 -3.07
N LYS A 131 6.78 -16.99 -2.49
CA LYS A 131 7.51 -17.46 -1.30
C LYS A 131 8.96 -17.85 -1.58
N ALA A 132 9.25 -18.24 -2.81
CA ALA A 132 10.60 -18.61 -3.26
C ALA A 132 11.39 -17.43 -3.84
N ALA A 133 10.77 -16.24 -3.90
CA ALA A 133 11.36 -15.01 -4.42
C ALA A 133 12.04 -14.20 -3.31
#